data_AF-S1NU35-F1
#
_entry.id   AF-S1NU35-F1
#
_cell.length_a   1.000
_cell.length_b   1.000
_cell.length_c   1.000
_cell.angle_alpha   90.00
_cell.angle_beta   90.00
_cell.angle_gamma   90.00
#
_symmetry.space_group_name_H-M   'P 1'
#
loop_
_entity.id
_entity.type
_entity.pdbx_description
1 polymer ?
#
loop_
_entity_poly.entity_id
_entity_poly.type
_entity_poly.pdbx_seq_one_letter_code
_entity_poly.pdbx_strand_id
1 'polypeptide(L)'
;MKKLLGFTLATVSLSVLLFFPTLTKADVQAKSMYRMYNPNSGEHFYTSALAERKNLVSLGWKYEGVAWYAPANGQPVYRLYNPNAGDHHYTLDGNERQFLIRAGWRDENIGWYSDSNQGVPIYRAFNPNARVGTHNFTASLGEQNALVKLGWHDEKIAWYGLANIPQFQSPLKTPLYVTSPFGNREDPTGQSGTQHDGIDLYGTRNQEILAAREGVVVDTGNHYSAGNYVVLQHDNGLYSYYFHLTKSLVVKNQEITTGQVIGLMGDTGYATGVHLHFGLSKQFWREYINPQPYLESYIQDWFWS
;
A
#
# COMPACT_ATOMS: atom_id res chain seq x y z
N MET A 1 -24.49 26.02 64.48
CA MET A 1 -23.05 25.87 64.25
C MET A 1 -22.83 24.86 63.12
N LYS A 2 -22.09 25.28 62.07
CA LYS A 2 -21.53 24.53 60.92
C LYS A 2 -22.51 23.70 60.04
N LYS A 3 -22.93 24.29 58.91
CA LYS A 3 -23.38 23.55 57.72
C LYS A 3 -22.15 23.13 56.90
N LEU A 4 -21.98 21.84 56.65
CA LEU A 4 -21.01 21.30 55.69
C LEU A 4 -21.50 21.58 54.27
N LEU A 5 -20.68 22.27 53.47
CA LEU A 5 -20.83 22.36 52.02
C LEU A 5 -20.09 21.18 51.39
N GLY A 6 -20.82 20.27 50.74
CA GLY A 6 -20.24 19.24 49.90
C GLY A 6 -19.80 19.83 48.56
N PHE A 7 -18.51 19.74 48.25
CA PHE A 7 -17.97 20.01 46.92
C PHE A 7 -17.97 18.70 46.12
N THR A 8 -18.81 18.62 45.10
CA THR A 8 -18.73 17.55 44.10
C THR A 8 -17.70 17.95 43.06
N LEU A 9 -16.56 17.26 43.00
CA LEU A 9 -15.62 17.40 41.88
C LEU A 9 -16.27 16.76 40.64
N ALA A 10 -16.65 17.58 39.67
CA ALA A 10 -16.94 17.13 38.32
C ALA A 10 -15.62 16.85 37.60
N THR A 11 -15.29 15.57 37.39
CA THR A 11 -14.20 15.17 36.50
C THR A 11 -14.63 15.44 35.07
N VAL A 12 -14.05 16.47 34.44
CA VAL A 12 -14.17 16.68 32.99
C VAL A 12 -13.24 15.68 32.31
N SER A 13 -13.80 14.56 31.85
CA SER A 13 -13.09 13.67 30.92
C SER A 13 -13.00 14.38 29.58
N LEU A 14 -11.81 14.89 29.23
CA LEU A 14 -11.55 15.45 27.92
C LEU A 14 -11.40 14.29 26.92
N SER A 15 -12.51 13.86 26.33
CA SER A 15 -12.51 12.91 25.22
C SER A 15 -11.94 13.61 23.99
N VAL A 16 -10.66 13.41 23.69
CA VAL A 16 -10.10 13.76 22.38
C VAL A 16 -10.72 12.78 21.39
N LEU A 17 -11.80 13.21 20.71
CA LEU A 17 -12.30 12.54 19.52
C LEU A 17 -11.20 12.65 18.46
N LEU A 18 -10.38 11.60 18.35
CA LEU A 18 -9.53 11.40 17.18
C LEU A 18 -10.48 11.15 16.01
N PHE A 19 -10.64 12.17 15.17
CA PHE A 19 -11.41 12.07 13.93
C PHE A 19 -10.57 11.25 12.95
N PHE A 20 -10.75 9.94 12.95
CA PHE A 20 -10.22 9.08 11.90
C PHE A 20 -11.14 9.26 10.68
N PRO A 21 -10.68 9.89 9.58
CA PRO A 21 -11.50 9.99 8.38
C PRO A 21 -11.87 8.57 7.94
N THR A 22 -13.16 8.33 7.72
CA THR A 22 -13.63 7.08 7.16
C THR A 22 -13.06 6.92 5.76
N LEU A 23 -12.18 5.92 5.58
CA LEU A 23 -11.59 5.61 4.29
C LEU A 23 -12.69 5.31 3.28
N THR A 24 -12.63 5.96 2.13
CA THR A 24 -13.57 5.71 1.05
C THR A 24 -13.22 4.40 0.34
N LYS A 25 -14.20 3.77 -0.32
CA LYS A 25 -13.95 2.58 -1.16
C LYS A 25 -12.88 2.80 -2.24
N ALA A 26 -12.64 4.05 -2.65
CA ALA A 26 -11.61 4.42 -3.61
C ALA A 26 -10.19 4.35 -3.01
N ASP A 27 -10.03 4.63 -1.72
CA ASP A 27 -8.75 4.54 -1.00
C ASP A 27 -8.28 3.08 -0.89
N VAL A 28 -9.23 2.15 -0.79
CA VAL A 28 -9.02 0.69 -0.69
C VAL A 28 -8.57 0.06 -2.02
N GLN A 29 -8.45 0.80 -3.12
CA GLN A 29 -8.00 0.26 -4.41
C GLN A 29 -6.89 1.11 -5.05
N ALA A 30 -6.14 1.84 -4.21
CA ALA A 30 -4.99 2.61 -4.64
C ALA A 30 -3.99 1.75 -5.43
N LYS A 31 -3.45 2.30 -6.51
CA LYS A 31 -2.37 1.69 -7.28
C LYS A 31 -1.05 2.38 -6.95
N SER A 32 -0.03 1.61 -6.64
CA SER A 32 1.32 2.13 -6.53
C SER A 32 1.87 2.47 -7.91
N MET A 33 2.37 3.69 -8.05
CA MET A 33 3.00 4.15 -9.28
C MET A 33 4.51 3.99 -9.15
N TYR A 34 5.05 2.96 -9.79
CA TYR A 34 6.46 2.63 -9.77
C TYR A 34 7.25 3.60 -10.65
N ARG A 35 8.34 4.15 -10.10
CA ARG A 35 9.30 4.98 -10.83
C ARG A 35 10.48 4.14 -11.28
N MET A 36 10.71 4.16 -12.58
CA MET A 36 11.79 3.45 -13.24
C MET A 36 12.75 4.45 -13.86
N TYR A 37 14.04 4.32 -13.57
CA TYR A 37 15.08 5.16 -14.13
C TYR A 37 15.96 4.37 -15.08
N ASN A 38 16.14 4.89 -16.30
CA ASN A 38 17.08 4.33 -17.26
C ASN A 38 18.46 5.00 -17.11
N PRO A 39 19.48 4.30 -16.59
CA PRO A 39 20.81 4.89 -16.41
C PRO A 39 21.52 5.23 -17.73
N ASN A 40 21.07 4.69 -18.87
CA ASN A 40 21.68 4.92 -20.17
C ASN A 40 21.11 6.16 -20.88
N SER A 41 19.80 6.44 -20.73
CA SER A 41 19.14 7.57 -21.38
C SER A 41 18.83 8.74 -20.43
N GLY A 42 18.82 8.49 -19.12
CA GLY A 42 18.33 9.46 -18.12
C GLY A 42 16.81 9.50 -18.01
N GLU A 43 16.09 8.65 -18.75
CA GLU A 43 14.64 8.59 -18.75
C GLU A 43 14.05 8.13 -17.43
N HIS A 44 12.90 8.69 -17.10
CA HIS A 44 12.00 8.13 -16.10
C HIS A 44 10.76 7.55 -16.78
N PHE A 45 10.35 6.38 -16.33
CA PHE A 45 9.12 5.70 -16.75
C PHE A 45 8.25 5.39 -15.52
N TYR A 46 6.94 5.54 -15.67
CA TYR A 46 5.99 5.42 -14.58
C TYR A 46 4.90 4.41 -14.93
N THR A 47 4.71 3.41 -14.08
CA THR A 47 3.70 2.37 -14.30
C THR A 47 3.11 1.86 -12.99
N SER A 48 1.85 1.44 -13.03
CA SER A 48 1.23 0.65 -11.96
C SER A 48 1.35 -0.86 -12.19
N ALA A 49 1.85 -1.28 -13.35
CA ALA A 49 1.94 -2.68 -13.72
C ALA A 49 3.27 -3.28 -13.22
N LEU A 50 3.15 -4.21 -12.28
CA LEU A 50 4.30 -4.97 -11.75
C LEU A 50 5.06 -5.70 -12.88
N ALA A 51 4.37 -6.21 -13.89
CA ALA A 51 4.98 -6.90 -15.02
C ALA A 51 5.86 -5.95 -15.88
N GLU A 52 5.37 -4.74 -16.17
CA GLU A 52 6.16 -3.73 -16.90
C GLU A 52 7.39 -3.33 -16.09
N ARG A 53 7.23 -3.11 -14.78
CA ARG A 53 8.34 -2.84 -13.86
C ARG A 53 9.41 -3.92 -13.92
N LYS A 54 9.02 -5.20 -13.76
CA LYS A 54 9.92 -6.36 -13.79
C LYS A 54 10.65 -6.47 -15.12
N ASN A 55 9.95 -6.24 -16.23
CA ASN A 55 10.55 -6.25 -17.55
C ASN A 55 11.58 -5.11 -17.73
N LEU A 56 11.31 -3.91 -17.22
CA LEU A 56 12.28 -2.82 -17.26
C LEU A 56 13.53 -3.13 -16.43
N VAL A 57 13.36 -3.72 -15.24
CA VAL A 57 14.49 -4.19 -14.41
C VAL A 57 15.33 -5.23 -15.14
N SER A 58 14.72 -6.20 -15.82
CA SER A 58 15.47 -7.20 -16.60
C SER A 58 16.22 -6.59 -17.80
N LEU A 59 15.77 -5.44 -18.29
CA LEU A 59 16.42 -4.64 -19.33
C LEU A 59 17.46 -3.65 -18.76
N GLY A 60 17.76 -3.69 -17.46
CA GLY A 60 18.80 -2.88 -16.81
C GLY A 60 18.33 -1.52 -16.30
N TRP A 61 17.02 -1.24 -16.29
CA TRP A 61 16.47 -0.06 -15.62
C TRP A 61 16.53 -0.23 -14.11
N LYS A 62 16.66 0.88 -13.38
CA LYS A 62 16.65 0.92 -11.93
C LYS A 62 15.23 1.19 -11.42
N TYR A 63 14.75 0.37 -10.50
CA TYR A 63 13.55 0.68 -9.73
C TYR A 63 13.90 1.66 -8.60
N GLU A 64 13.27 2.83 -8.60
CA GLU A 64 13.54 3.90 -7.62
C GLU A 64 12.49 3.97 -6.50
N GLY A 65 11.52 3.05 -6.50
CA GLY A 65 10.44 3.01 -5.51
C GLY A 65 9.07 3.44 -6.06
N VAL A 66 8.11 3.55 -5.16
CA VAL A 66 6.78 4.09 -5.44
C VAL A 66 6.87 5.62 -5.43
N ALA A 67 6.56 6.26 -6.56
CA ALA A 67 6.61 7.71 -6.69
C ALA A 67 5.40 8.41 -6.06
N TRP A 68 4.23 7.82 -6.24
CA TRP A 68 2.97 8.22 -5.61
C TRP A 68 1.97 7.06 -5.69
N TYR A 69 0.81 7.27 -5.07
CA TYR A 69 -0.30 6.33 -5.13
C TYR A 69 -1.45 6.96 -5.92
N ALA A 70 -1.91 6.28 -6.96
CA ALA A 70 -3.02 6.73 -7.80
C ALA A 70 -4.35 6.13 -7.30
N PRO A 71 -5.44 6.91 -7.28
CA PRO A 71 -6.77 6.37 -6.96
C PRO A 71 -7.28 5.39 -8.00
N ALA A 72 -8.25 4.57 -7.60
CA ALA A 72 -8.92 3.63 -8.50
C ALA A 72 -9.82 4.30 -9.55
N ASN A 73 -10.25 5.52 -9.30
CA ASN A 73 -11.08 6.35 -10.17
C ASN A 73 -10.72 7.83 -10.00
N GLY A 74 -11.17 8.69 -10.93
CA GLY A 74 -10.87 10.11 -10.92
C GLY A 74 -10.72 10.67 -12.33
N GLN A 75 -9.94 11.73 -12.47
CA GLN A 75 -9.63 12.29 -13.80
C GLN A 75 -8.60 11.41 -14.52
N PRO A 76 -8.81 11.01 -15.78
CA PRO A 76 -7.91 10.09 -16.47
C PRO A 76 -6.58 10.76 -16.83
N VAL A 77 -5.47 10.17 -16.40
CA VAL A 77 -4.13 10.47 -16.91
C VAL A 77 -3.85 9.51 -18.07
N TYR A 78 -3.73 10.07 -19.26
CA TYR A 78 -3.46 9.32 -20.48
C TYR A 78 -1.97 9.03 -20.62
N ARG A 79 -1.65 7.81 -21.05
CA ARG A 79 -0.29 7.38 -21.39
C ARG A 79 -0.15 7.33 -22.90
N LEU A 80 0.87 8.00 -23.43
CA LEU A 80 1.19 7.97 -24.85
C LEU A 80 2.63 7.51 -25.06
N TYR A 81 2.85 6.72 -26.09
CA TYR A 81 4.16 6.22 -26.49
C TYR A 81 4.57 6.77 -27.84
N ASN A 82 5.80 7.27 -27.93
CA ASN A 82 6.38 7.71 -29.18
C ASN A 82 7.21 6.58 -29.83
N PRO A 83 6.75 5.96 -30.91
CA PRO A 83 7.48 4.87 -31.54
C PRO A 83 8.79 5.32 -32.21
N ASN A 84 8.99 6.62 -32.45
CA ASN A 84 10.17 7.14 -33.14
C ASN A 84 11.31 7.50 -32.18
N ALA A 85 10.99 7.95 -30.98
CA ALA A 85 12.00 8.34 -29.97
C ALA A 85 12.12 7.34 -28.82
N GLY A 86 11.12 6.47 -28.63
CA GLY A 86 11.10 5.49 -27.55
C GLY A 86 10.64 6.05 -26.20
N ASP A 87 10.16 7.29 -26.15
CA ASP A 87 9.72 7.96 -24.93
C ASP A 87 8.22 7.82 -24.66
N HIS A 88 7.84 8.02 -23.41
CA HIS A 88 6.44 8.04 -22.96
C HIS A 88 6.08 9.43 -22.44
N HIS A 89 4.85 9.86 -22.72
CA HIS A 89 4.25 11.09 -22.22
C HIS A 89 3.00 10.78 -21.41
N TYR A 90 2.75 11.60 -20.38
CA TYR A 90 1.61 11.44 -19.49
C TYR A 90 0.89 12.78 -19.34
N THR A 91 -0.43 12.77 -19.51
CA THR A 91 -1.21 14.01 -19.50
C THR A 91 -2.65 13.84 -19.03
N LEU A 92 -3.16 14.83 -18.29
CA LEU A 92 -4.60 15.01 -18.05
C LEU A 92 -5.29 15.74 -19.20
N ASP A 93 -4.53 16.46 -20.05
CA ASP A 93 -5.10 17.30 -21.10
C ASP A 93 -5.48 16.47 -22.32
N GLY A 94 -6.79 16.40 -22.57
CA GLY A 94 -7.33 15.76 -23.76
C GLY A 94 -6.86 16.39 -25.06
N ASN A 95 -6.59 17.70 -25.09
CA ASN A 95 -6.08 18.38 -26.28
C ASN A 95 -4.62 18.03 -26.56
N GLU A 96 -3.76 18.01 -25.52
CA GLU A 96 -2.37 17.55 -25.62
C GLU A 96 -2.33 16.11 -26.15
N ARG A 97 -3.16 15.21 -25.59
CA ARG A 97 -3.32 13.84 -26.09
C ARG A 97 -3.67 13.81 -27.58
N GLN A 98 -4.70 14.56 -28.00
CA GLN A 98 -5.13 14.57 -29.41
C GLN A 98 -4.07 15.16 -30.34
N PHE A 99 -3.33 16.18 -29.88
CA PHE A 99 -2.23 16.76 -30.63
C PHE A 99 -1.10 15.74 -30.85
N LEU A 100 -0.69 15.03 -29.80
CA LEU A 100 0.36 14.00 -29.88
C LEU A 100 -0.06 12.82 -30.79
N ILE A 101 -1.32 12.38 -30.69
CA ILE A 101 -1.86 11.34 -31.59
C ILE A 101 -1.75 11.78 -33.06
N ARG A 102 -2.13 13.03 -33.38
CA ARG A 102 -1.98 13.59 -34.74
C ARG A 102 -0.52 13.71 -35.17
N ALA A 103 0.40 13.90 -34.22
CA ALA A 103 1.84 13.89 -34.44
C ALA A 103 2.44 12.47 -34.55
N GLY A 104 1.63 11.42 -34.51
CA GLY A 104 2.06 10.03 -34.72
C GLY A 104 2.40 9.26 -33.44
N TRP A 105 2.12 9.82 -32.27
CA TRP A 105 2.24 9.08 -31.01
C TRP A 105 1.14 8.03 -30.90
N ARG A 106 1.47 6.90 -30.29
CA ARG A 106 0.51 5.84 -29.99
C ARG A 106 -0.16 6.14 -28.66
N ASP A 107 -1.48 6.13 -28.67
CA ASP A 107 -2.28 6.24 -27.46
C ASP A 107 -2.38 4.87 -26.79
N GLU A 108 -1.89 4.78 -25.55
CA GLU A 108 -1.95 3.56 -24.74
C GLU A 108 -3.14 3.57 -23.76
N ASN A 109 -4.07 4.52 -23.95
CA ASN A 109 -5.27 4.73 -23.14
C ASN A 109 -4.94 5.35 -21.76
N ILE A 110 -5.82 5.09 -20.78
CA ILE A 110 -5.70 5.57 -19.42
C ILE A 110 -4.60 4.77 -18.71
N GLY A 111 -3.52 5.44 -18.31
CA GLY A 111 -2.48 4.83 -17.49
C GLY A 111 -2.92 4.70 -16.02
N TRP A 112 -3.48 5.78 -15.47
CA TRP A 112 -4.01 5.86 -14.10
C TRP A 112 -4.98 7.03 -13.96
N TYR A 113 -5.52 7.23 -12.76
CA TYR A 113 -6.39 8.36 -12.44
C TYR A 113 -5.70 9.35 -11.52
N SER A 114 -6.06 10.63 -11.64
CA SER A 114 -5.73 11.69 -10.71
C SER A 114 -6.80 11.79 -9.63
N ASP A 115 -6.37 12.07 -8.40
CA ASP A 115 -7.26 12.34 -7.27
C ASP A 115 -8.05 13.63 -7.47
N SER A 116 -9.38 13.50 -7.47
CA SER A 116 -10.31 14.62 -7.60
C SER A 116 -10.32 15.52 -6.36
N ASN A 117 -9.90 14.99 -5.20
CA ASN A 117 -9.80 15.75 -3.95
C ASN A 117 -8.48 16.52 -3.84
N GLN A 118 -7.62 16.45 -4.86
CA GLN A 118 -6.35 17.15 -4.92
C GLN A 118 -5.42 16.84 -3.73
N GLY A 119 -5.23 15.56 -3.41
CA GLY A 119 -4.36 15.11 -2.32
C GLY A 119 -2.89 15.52 -2.46
N VAL A 120 -2.06 14.66 -3.05
CA VAL A 120 -0.61 14.89 -3.20
C VAL A 120 -0.33 15.50 -4.58
N PRO A 121 0.21 16.72 -4.70
CA PRO A 121 0.55 17.30 -5.99
C PRO A 121 1.70 16.53 -6.64
N ILE A 122 1.54 16.17 -7.92
CA ILE A 122 2.58 15.61 -8.76
C ILE A 122 3.04 16.69 -9.73
N TYR A 123 4.26 17.19 -9.52
CA TYR A 123 4.88 18.22 -10.31
C TYR A 123 5.45 17.67 -11.60
N ARG A 124 5.39 18.45 -12.67
CA ARG A 124 5.98 18.16 -13.97
C ARG A 124 7.09 19.16 -14.27
N ALA A 125 8.25 18.66 -14.65
CA ALA A 125 9.35 19.47 -15.16
C ALA A 125 9.76 18.97 -16.54
N PHE A 126 9.95 19.89 -17.47
CA PHE A 126 10.41 19.60 -18.83
C PHE A 126 11.87 20.01 -19.01
N ASN A 127 12.71 19.13 -19.55
CA ASN A 127 14.09 19.41 -19.92
C ASN A 127 14.18 19.83 -21.39
N PRO A 128 14.33 21.13 -21.71
CA PRO A 128 14.42 21.60 -23.09
C PRO A 128 15.70 21.13 -23.81
N ASN A 129 16.70 20.63 -23.08
CA ASN A 129 17.98 20.20 -23.61
C ASN A 129 18.08 18.67 -23.80
N ALA A 130 17.07 17.92 -23.32
CA ALA A 130 17.05 16.48 -23.45
C ALA A 130 16.50 16.05 -24.82
N ARG A 131 17.08 15.00 -25.40
CA ARG A 131 16.57 14.36 -26.62
C ARG A 131 15.54 13.26 -26.33
N VAL A 132 15.65 12.65 -25.15
CA VAL A 132 14.84 11.55 -24.62
C VAL A 132 14.68 11.77 -23.12
N GLY A 133 13.61 11.27 -22.50
CA GLY A 133 13.39 11.50 -21.07
C GLY A 133 13.17 12.96 -20.71
N THR A 134 12.48 13.67 -21.60
CA THR A 134 12.29 15.11 -21.52
C THR A 134 11.44 15.55 -20.33
N HIS A 135 10.67 14.66 -19.70
CA HIS A 135 9.82 15.01 -18.57
C HIS A 135 10.18 14.21 -17.32
N ASN A 136 10.11 14.88 -16.17
CA ASN A 136 10.14 14.26 -14.85
C ASN A 136 8.82 14.55 -14.13
N PHE A 137 8.33 13.55 -13.41
CA PHE A 137 7.15 13.64 -12.57
C PHE A 137 7.48 13.26 -11.14
N THR A 138 7.17 14.14 -10.19
CA THR A 138 7.54 13.93 -8.79
C THR A 138 6.54 14.50 -7.80
N ALA A 139 6.32 13.77 -6.70
CA ALA A 139 5.62 14.28 -5.53
C ALA A 139 6.53 15.16 -4.63
N SER A 140 7.85 15.16 -4.89
CA SER A 140 8.83 15.90 -4.09
C SER A 140 9.01 17.32 -4.63
N LEU A 141 8.48 18.31 -3.91
CA LEU A 141 8.75 19.72 -4.22
C LEU A 141 10.25 20.05 -4.17
N GLY A 142 11.01 19.35 -3.33
CA GLY A 142 12.47 19.51 -3.27
C GLY A 142 13.16 19.07 -4.56
N GLU A 143 12.72 17.94 -5.14
CA GLU A 143 13.22 17.47 -6.45
C GLU A 143 12.82 18.42 -7.57
N GLN A 144 11.55 18.86 -7.60
CA GLN A 144 11.06 19.83 -8.59
C GLN A 144 11.92 21.10 -8.58
N ASN A 145 12.14 21.67 -7.40
CA ASN A 145 12.96 22.88 -7.25
C ASN A 145 14.41 22.66 -7.69
N ALA A 146 14.97 21.47 -7.44
CA ALA A 146 16.32 21.13 -7.86
C ALA A 146 16.43 21.03 -9.39
N LEU A 147 15.46 20.39 -10.07
CA LEU A 147 15.42 20.30 -11.54
C LEU A 147 15.30 21.67 -12.19
N VAL A 148 14.40 22.51 -11.67
CA VAL A 148 14.23 23.89 -12.17
C VAL A 148 15.50 24.70 -12.01
N LYS A 149 16.21 24.55 -10.88
CA LYS A 149 17.52 25.18 -10.66
C LYS A 149 18.59 24.70 -11.66
N LEU A 150 18.47 23.46 -12.16
CA LEU A 150 19.33 22.91 -13.21
C LEU A 150 18.92 23.33 -14.63
N GLY A 151 17.93 24.22 -14.77
CA GLY A 151 17.49 24.76 -16.06
C GLY A 151 16.33 24.01 -16.71
N TRP A 152 15.66 23.12 -15.99
CA TRP A 152 14.41 22.53 -16.45
C TRP A 152 13.28 23.56 -16.34
N HIS A 153 12.31 23.48 -17.25
CA HIS A 153 11.12 24.31 -17.23
C HIS A 153 10.11 23.74 -16.23
N ASP A 154 9.65 24.59 -15.32
CA ASP A 154 8.59 24.26 -14.37
C ASP A 154 7.23 24.30 -15.08
N GLU A 155 6.61 23.13 -15.27
CA GLU A 155 5.28 22.99 -15.88
C GLU A 155 4.17 22.83 -14.82
N LYS A 156 4.48 23.15 -13.56
CA LYS A 156 3.56 23.15 -12.43
C LYS A 156 3.02 21.75 -12.11
N ILE A 157 1.84 21.70 -11.50
CA ILE A 157 1.18 20.47 -11.10
C ILE A 157 0.57 19.84 -12.35
N ALA A 158 0.96 18.61 -12.67
CA ALA A 158 0.37 17.87 -13.77
C ALA A 158 -0.89 17.10 -13.34
N TRP A 159 -0.90 16.55 -12.12
CA TRP A 159 -2.06 15.87 -11.52
C TRP A 159 -1.86 15.68 -10.01
N TYR A 160 -2.80 14.97 -9.36
CA TYR A 160 -2.76 14.67 -7.93
C TYR A 160 -2.80 13.16 -7.65
N GLY A 161 -1.97 12.70 -6.71
CA GLY A 161 -2.05 11.38 -6.08
C GLY A 161 -2.86 11.42 -4.77
N LEU A 162 -3.02 10.28 -4.12
CA LEU A 162 -3.73 10.16 -2.84
C LEU A 162 -2.91 10.73 -1.68
N ALA A 163 -3.51 11.60 -0.86
CA ALA A 163 -2.92 12.12 0.38
C ALA A 163 -2.90 11.09 1.51
N ASN A 164 -3.95 10.28 1.60
CA ASN A 164 -4.08 9.22 2.59
C ASN A 164 -4.17 7.89 1.85
N ILE A 165 -3.25 6.98 2.11
CA ILE A 165 -3.31 5.61 1.60
C ILE A 165 -3.66 4.73 2.79
N PRO A 166 -4.63 3.81 2.69
CA PRO A 166 -4.81 2.79 3.70
C PRO A 166 -3.48 2.06 3.83
N GLN A 167 -2.85 2.19 5.00
CA GLN A 167 -1.51 1.64 5.18
C GLN A 167 -1.52 0.12 4.98
N PHE A 168 -2.64 -0.52 5.29
CA PHE A 168 -2.95 -1.91 4.99
C PHE A 168 -4.42 -2.05 4.56
N GLN A 169 -4.69 -3.04 3.72
CA GLN A 169 -6.02 -3.50 3.34
C GLN A 169 -6.39 -4.77 4.10
N SER A 170 -7.68 -5.12 4.09
CA SER A 170 -8.15 -6.38 4.66
C SER A 170 -7.40 -7.58 4.05
N PRO A 171 -6.83 -8.49 4.88
CA PRO A 171 -6.25 -9.73 4.40
C PRO A 171 -7.32 -10.78 3.99
N LEU A 172 -8.62 -10.46 4.13
CA LEU A 172 -9.74 -11.31 3.76
C LEU A 172 -10.73 -10.57 2.85
N LYS A 173 -11.44 -11.30 1.97
CA LYS A 173 -12.55 -10.76 1.15
C LYS A 173 -13.83 -10.48 1.96
N THR A 174 -13.95 -11.10 3.13
CA THR A 174 -15.07 -10.93 4.06
C THR A 174 -14.76 -9.84 5.08
N PRO A 175 -15.78 -9.26 5.74
CA PRO A 175 -15.55 -8.44 6.92
C PRO A 175 -14.66 -9.14 7.95
N LEU A 176 -13.84 -8.35 8.66
CA LEU A 176 -12.93 -8.89 9.65
C LEU A 176 -13.64 -9.02 10.99
N TYR A 177 -13.59 -10.21 11.55
CA TYR A 177 -14.06 -10.47 12.91
C TYR A 177 -12.88 -10.91 13.76
N VAL A 178 -12.47 -10.04 14.69
CA VAL A 178 -11.34 -10.31 15.60
C VAL A 178 -11.81 -11.25 16.70
N THR A 179 -11.21 -12.42 16.78
CA THR A 179 -11.50 -13.45 17.79
C THR A 179 -10.52 -13.42 18.95
N SER A 180 -9.28 -12.99 18.71
CA SER A 180 -8.28 -12.72 19.75
C SER A 180 -7.51 -11.45 19.41
N PRO A 181 -7.53 -10.42 20.28
CA PRO A 181 -6.82 -9.17 20.04
C PRO A 181 -5.32 -9.31 20.31
N PHE A 182 -4.54 -8.31 19.88
CA PHE A 182 -3.12 -8.19 20.18
C PHE A 182 -2.87 -7.90 21.66
N GLY A 183 -1.76 -8.42 22.19
CA GLY A 183 -1.30 -8.14 23.54
C GLY A 183 -1.46 -9.30 24.51
N ASN A 184 -1.49 -9.00 25.81
CA ASN A 184 -1.52 -10.01 26.86
C ASN A 184 -2.85 -10.78 26.87
N ARG A 185 -2.77 -12.11 26.94
CA ARG A 185 -3.87 -13.06 27.08
C ARG A 185 -3.49 -14.25 27.97
N GLU A 186 -4.47 -14.99 28.45
CA GLU A 186 -4.23 -16.34 28.98
C GLU A 186 -3.71 -17.24 27.84
N ASP A 187 -2.73 -18.11 28.11
CA ASP A 187 -2.16 -18.98 27.07
C ASP A 187 -3.22 -20.01 26.60
N PRO A 188 -3.73 -19.91 25.37
CA PRO A 188 -4.84 -20.73 24.91
C PRO A 188 -4.45 -22.20 24.66
N THR A 189 -3.16 -22.49 24.48
CA THR A 189 -2.66 -23.85 24.19
C THR A 189 -1.71 -24.40 25.26
N GLY A 190 -1.24 -23.54 26.17
CA GLY A 190 -0.15 -23.83 27.10
C GLY A 190 1.25 -23.81 26.45
N GLN A 191 1.34 -23.59 25.15
CA GLN A 191 2.59 -23.54 24.38
C GLN A 191 2.74 -22.26 23.54
N SER A 192 1.65 -21.52 23.32
CA SER A 192 1.63 -20.30 22.51
C SER A 192 2.09 -19.06 23.28
N GLY A 193 2.22 -19.15 24.60
CA GLY A 193 2.60 -18.03 25.46
C GLY A 193 1.44 -17.09 25.77
N THR A 194 1.71 -16.13 26.66
CA THR A 194 0.71 -15.16 27.16
C THR A 194 0.73 -13.83 26.41
N GLN A 195 1.71 -13.59 25.54
CA GLN A 195 1.77 -12.40 24.70
C GLN A 195 1.35 -12.78 23.27
N HIS A 196 0.31 -12.14 22.76
CA HIS A 196 -0.19 -12.36 21.41
C HIS A 196 0.36 -11.30 20.45
N ASP A 197 1.27 -11.71 19.58
CA ASP A 197 2.04 -10.84 18.67
C ASP A 197 1.30 -10.48 17.34
N GLY A 198 -0.02 -10.68 17.33
CA GLY A 198 -0.89 -10.37 16.21
C GLY A 198 -2.35 -10.30 16.63
N ILE A 199 -3.25 -10.40 15.67
CA ILE A 199 -4.69 -10.59 15.89
C ILE A 199 -5.15 -11.87 15.20
N ASP A 200 -6.10 -12.56 15.81
CA ASP A 200 -6.70 -13.77 15.26
C ASP A 200 -8.01 -13.42 14.57
N LEU A 201 -8.07 -13.62 13.26
CA LEU A 201 -9.20 -13.29 12.41
C LEU A 201 -10.00 -14.55 12.09
N TYR A 202 -11.30 -14.51 12.37
CA TYR A 202 -12.21 -15.60 12.03
C TYR A 202 -12.26 -15.84 10.52
N GLY A 203 -12.41 -17.11 10.14
CA GLY A 203 -12.74 -17.49 8.78
C GLY A 203 -12.94 -18.99 8.62
N THR A 204 -12.90 -19.46 7.38
CA THR A 204 -13.18 -20.86 7.04
C THR A 204 -11.95 -21.54 6.45
N ARG A 205 -11.86 -22.87 6.59
CA ARG A 205 -10.70 -23.62 6.10
C ARG A 205 -10.57 -23.45 4.59
N ASN A 206 -9.35 -23.26 4.11
CA ASN A 206 -9.02 -23.01 2.72
C ASN A 206 -9.57 -21.70 2.13
N GLN A 207 -10.12 -20.80 2.96
CA GLN A 207 -10.40 -19.44 2.53
C GLN A 207 -9.12 -18.75 2.04
N GLU A 208 -9.22 -18.02 0.94
CA GLU A 208 -8.09 -17.26 0.39
C GLU A 208 -7.63 -16.18 1.36
N ILE A 209 -6.33 -16.14 1.61
CA ILE A 209 -5.65 -15.08 2.35
C ILE A 209 -4.99 -14.13 1.35
N LEU A 210 -5.28 -12.84 1.50
CA LEU A 210 -4.79 -11.78 0.64
C LEU A 210 -3.62 -11.05 1.31
N ALA A 211 -2.68 -10.56 0.49
CA ALA A 211 -1.66 -9.63 0.96
C ALA A 211 -2.30 -8.30 1.37
N ALA A 212 -2.18 -7.95 2.65
CA ALA A 212 -2.71 -6.70 3.20
C ALA A 212 -2.03 -5.46 2.60
N ARG A 213 -0.79 -5.58 2.13
CA ARG A 213 -0.06 -4.51 1.43
C ARG A 213 0.94 -5.14 0.48
N GLU A 214 1.23 -4.47 -0.63
CA GLU A 214 2.29 -4.90 -1.53
C GLU A 214 3.66 -4.95 -0.84
N GLY A 215 4.52 -5.85 -1.30
CA GLY A 215 5.81 -6.09 -0.68
C GLY A 215 6.56 -7.25 -1.32
N VAL A 216 7.60 -7.71 -0.64
CA VAL A 216 8.41 -8.86 -1.05
C VAL A 216 8.25 -9.96 -0.01
N VAL A 217 8.04 -11.20 -0.45
CA VAL A 217 8.06 -12.37 0.43
C VAL A 217 9.49 -12.56 0.95
N VAL A 218 9.73 -12.14 2.19
CA VAL A 218 11.05 -12.31 2.83
C VAL A 218 11.19 -13.67 3.49
N ASP A 219 10.07 -14.31 3.82
CA ASP A 219 10.06 -15.66 4.37
C ASP A 219 8.74 -16.39 4.12
N THR A 220 8.82 -17.71 3.96
CA THR A 220 7.66 -18.61 3.90
C THR A 220 8.13 -20.04 4.11
N GLY A 221 7.34 -20.84 4.84
CA GLY A 221 7.72 -22.20 5.19
C GLY A 221 6.75 -22.82 6.17
N ASN A 222 7.24 -23.78 6.94
CA ASN A 222 6.53 -24.39 8.05
C ASN A 222 7.35 -24.19 9.33
N HIS A 223 6.69 -23.74 10.39
CA HIS A 223 7.28 -23.55 11.71
C HIS A 223 6.37 -24.21 12.75
N TYR A 224 6.94 -24.79 13.81
CA TYR A 224 6.16 -25.56 14.79
C TYR A 224 5.04 -24.75 15.44
N SER A 225 5.28 -23.46 15.72
CA SER A 225 4.28 -22.57 16.33
C SER A 225 3.40 -21.88 15.29
N ALA A 226 4.00 -21.33 14.22
CA ALA A 226 3.26 -20.55 13.22
C ALA A 226 2.52 -21.41 12.20
N GLY A 227 2.77 -22.72 12.17
CA GLY A 227 2.29 -23.59 11.12
C GLY A 227 2.91 -23.24 9.77
N ASN A 228 2.15 -23.39 8.68
CA ASN A 228 2.56 -22.83 7.40
C ASN A 228 2.34 -21.32 7.41
N TYR A 229 3.30 -20.57 6.88
CA TYR A 229 3.27 -19.11 6.97
C TYR A 229 3.80 -18.39 5.75
N VAL A 230 3.48 -17.09 5.67
CA VAL A 230 4.06 -16.10 4.76
C VAL A 230 4.46 -14.87 5.57
N VAL A 231 5.62 -14.29 5.27
CA VAL A 231 6.05 -12.97 5.79
C VAL A 231 6.39 -12.06 4.62
N LEU A 232 5.76 -10.88 4.59
CA LEU A 232 6.02 -9.84 3.59
C LEU A 232 6.78 -8.69 4.23
N GLN A 233 7.79 -8.16 3.55
CA GLN A 233 8.40 -6.87 3.87
C GLN A 233 7.83 -5.79 2.94
N HIS A 234 7.51 -4.64 3.50
CA HIS A 234 6.88 -3.53 2.79
C HIS A 234 7.82 -2.35 2.59
N ASP A 235 7.49 -1.50 1.62
CA ASP A 235 8.23 -0.28 1.27
C ASP A 235 8.28 0.75 2.41
N ASN A 236 7.29 0.74 3.31
CA ASN A 236 7.25 1.57 4.51
C ASN A 236 8.10 1.03 5.68
N GLY A 237 8.85 -0.05 5.47
CA GLY A 237 9.73 -0.66 6.48
C GLY A 237 9.07 -1.63 7.43
N LEU A 238 7.74 -1.83 7.36
CA LEU A 238 7.03 -2.81 8.17
C LEU A 238 7.09 -4.22 7.57
N TYR A 239 6.81 -5.21 8.41
CA TYR A 239 6.61 -6.59 8.02
C TYR A 239 5.18 -7.03 8.36
N SER A 240 4.53 -7.81 7.49
CA SER A 240 3.26 -8.48 7.79
C SER A 240 3.42 -10.00 7.81
N TYR A 241 2.71 -10.64 8.75
CA TYR A 241 2.81 -12.06 9.05
C TYR A 241 1.45 -12.72 8.87
N TYR A 242 1.41 -13.88 8.20
CA TYR A 242 0.20 -14.64 7.92
C TYR A 242 0.45 -16.09 8.32
N PHE A 243 -0.08 -16.51 9.47
CA PHE A 243 0.20 -17.82 10.08
C PHE A 243 -0.99 -18.78 9.98
N HIS A 244 -0.75 -20.00 10.46
CA HIS A 244 -1.69 -21.11 10.57
C HIS A 244 -2.27 -21.54 9.23
N LEU A 245 -1.59 -21.25 8.12
CA LEU A 245 -2.09 -21.53 6.78
C LEU A 245 -2.21 -23.05 6.55
N THR A 246 -3.21 -23.47 5.79
CA THR A 246 -3.20 -24.82 5.21
C THR A 246 -2.09 -24.92 4.16
N LYS A 247 -1.86 -23.83 3.40
CA LYS A 247 -0.86 -23.79 2.33
C LYS A 247 -0.39 -22.36 2.05
N SER A 248 0.92 -22.18 1.85
CA SER A 248 1.49 -21.00 1.19
C SER A 248 1.41 -21.16 -0.33
N LEU A 249 1.01 -20.10 -1.03
CA LEU A 249 0.89 -20.06 -2.50
C LEU A 249 1.98 -19.19 -3.15
N VAL A 250 2.97 -18.77 -2.36
CA VAL A 250 4.05 -17.88 -2.77
C VAL A 250 5.40 -18.45 -2.39
N VAL A 251 6.47 -17.94 -2.99
CA VAL A 251 7.85 -18.34 -2.71
C VAL A 251 8.69 -17.17 -2.22
N LYS A 252 9.77 -17.46 -1.49
CA LYS A 252 10.72 -16.43 -1.04
C LYS A 252 11.25 -15.60 -2.22
N ASN A 253 11.43 -14.30 -1.98
CA ASN A 253 11.79 -13.25 -2.93
C ASN A 253 10.73 -12.92 -3.99
N GLN A 254 9.54 -13.52 -3.91
CA GLN A 254 8.43 -13.13 -4.80
C GLN A 254 7.92 -11.74 -4.41
N GLU A 255 7.79 -10.86 -5.40
CA GLU A 255 7.10 -9.58 -5.25
C GLU A 255 5.59 -9.77 -5.35
N ILE A 256 4.86 -9.14 -4.44
CA ILE A 256 3.43 -9.32 -4.19
C ILE A 256 2.73 -7.97 -4.29
N THR A 257 1.61 -7.90 -5.01
CA THR A 257 0.74 -6.72 -5.00
C THR A 257 -0.30 -6.79 -3.89
N THR A 258 -0.77 -5.65 -3.40
CA THR A 258 -1.89 -5.60 -2.45
C THR A 258 -3.10 -6.38 -2.98
N GLY A 259 -3.76 -7.16 -2.12
CA GLY A 259 -4.92 -7.97 -2.49
C GLY A 259 -4.59 -9.26 -3.25
N GLN A 260 -3.33 -9.53 -3.61
CA GLN A 260 -2.93 -10.80 -4.23
C GLN A 260 -3.15 -11.95 -3.24
N VAL A 261 -3.69 -13.07 -3.72
CA VAL A 261 -3.81 -14.30 -2.92
C VAL A 261 -2.41 -14.86 -2.64
N ILE A 262 -2.07 -15.03 -1.35
CA ILE A 262 -0.76 -15.50 -0.89
C ILE A 262 -0.80 -16.83 -0.16
N GLY A 263 -1.97 -17.28 0.26
CA GLY A 263 -2.13 -18.51 1.02
C GLY A 263 -3.58 -18.91 1.22
N LEU A 264 -3.77 -20.05 1.86
CA LEU A 264 -5.07 -20.61 2.21
C LEU A 264 -5.17 -20.77 3.74
N MET A 265 -6.24 -20.26 4.34
CA MET A 265 -6.47 -20.31 5.79
C MET A 265 -6.50 -21.76 6.30
N GLY A 266 -6.02 -21.98 7.52
CA GLY A 266 -6.02 -23.28 8.17
C GLY A 266 -5.93 -23.17 9.69
N ASP A 267 -5.35 -24.19 10.29
CA ASP A 267 -5.17 -24.39 11.72
C ASP A 267 -3.84 -25.11 12.01
N THR A 268 -2.81 -24.89 11.18
CA THR A 268 -1.51 -25.54 11.37
C THR A 268 -0.69 -24.87 12.46
N GLY A 269 0.20 -25.62 13.12
CA GLY A 269 1.01 -25.10 14.23
C GLY A 269 0.21 -25.00 15.53
N TYR A 270 0.50 -24.00 16.36
CA TYR A 270 -0.17 -23.77 17.65
C TYR A 270 -1.47 -22.98 17.45
N ALA A 271 -2.43 -23.60 16.78
CA ALA A 271 -3.77 -23.06 16.57
C ALA A 271 -4.81 -23.90 17.33
N THR A 272 -5.79 -23.23 17.96
CA THR A 272 -6.92 -23.90 18.65
C THR A 272 -8.08 -24.24 17.71
N GLY A 273 -8.05 -23.72 16.48
CA GLY A 273 -9.07 -23.90 15.46
C GLY A 273 -8.71 -23.12 14.20
N VAL A 274 -9.59 -23.14 13.19
CA VAL A 274 -9.34 -22.46 11.92
C VAL A 274 -9.46 -20.95 12.08
N HIS A 275 -8.36 -20.23 11.84
CA HIS A 275 -8.29 -18.78 11.84
C HIS A 275 -7.05 -18.30 11.06
N LEU A 276 -6.98 -17.00 10.78
CA LEU A 276 -5.74 -16.34 10.36
C LEU A 276 -5.16 -15.57 11.56
N HIS A 277 -3.96 -15.94 12.00
CA HIS A 277 -3.16 -15.03 12.81
C HIS A 277 -2.45 -14.04 11.90
N PHE A 278 -2.78 -12.76 12.05
CA PHE A 278 -2.22 -11.63 11.29
C PHE A 278 -1.38 -10.75 12.22
N GLY A 279 -0.08 -10.63 11.93
CA GLY A 279 0.85 -9.84 12.72
C GLY A 279 1.46 -8.69 11.92
N LEU A 280 1.91 -7.64 12.63
CA LEU A 280 2.75 -6.58 12.08
C LEU A 280 3.97 -6.36 12.96
N SER A 281 5.12 -6.03 12.36
CA SER A 281 6.33 -5.72 13.12
C SER A 281 7.21 -4.67 12.45
N LYS A 282 8.06 -4.00 13.25
CA LYS A 282 9.04 -3.00 12.77
C LYS A 282 10.36 -3.62 12.33
N GLN A 283 10.68 -4.79 12.88
CA GLN A 283 11.89 -5.55 12.53
C GLN A 283 11.51 -7.00 12.23
N PHE A 284 12.33 -7.68 11.42
CA PHE A 284 12.05 -9.06 11.05
C PHE A 284 12.00 -9.97 12.29
N TRP A 285 10.83 -10.56 12.54
CA TRP A 285 10.45 -11.37 13.71
C TRP A 285 10.61 -10.69 15.09
N ARG A 286 10.61 -9.34 15.14
CA ARG A 286 10.82 -8.57 16.37
C ARG A 286 10.04 -7.27 16.37
N GLU A 287 9.78 -6.74 17.57
CA GLU A 287 9.07 -5.47 17.76
C GLU A 287 7.68 -5.50 17.11
N TYR A 288 6.88 -6.51 17.48
CA TYR A 288 5.50 -6.63 17.05
C TYR A 288 4.66 -5.45 17.55
N ILE A 289 3.75 -4.99 16.69
CA ILE A 289 2.84 -3.87 16.95
C ILE A 289 1.41 -4.31 16.71
N ASN A 290 0.46 -3.68 17.41
CA ASN A 290 -0.95 -3.98 17.24
C ASN A 290 -1.39 -3.69 15.79
N PRO A 291 -1.84 -4.70 15.02
CA PRO A 291 -2.30 -4.51 13.64
C PRO A 291 -3.72 -3.93 13.55
N GLN A 292 -4.52 -4.00 14.61
CA GLN A 292 -5.93 -3.59 14.59
C GLN A 292 -6.16 -2.14 14.14
N PRO A 293 -5.39 -1.12 14.60
CA PRO A 293 -5.55 0.26 14.13
C PRO A 293 -5.31 0.44 12.63
N TYR A 294 -4.54 -0.46 12.00
CA TYR A 294 -4.28 -0.43 10.56
C TYR A 294 -5.41 -1.07 9.75
N LEU A 295 -6.32 -1.78 10.40
CA LEU A 295 -7.41 -2.55 9.79
C LEU A 295 -8.80 -2.10 10.28
N GLU A 296 -8.89 -1.06 11.09
CA GLU A 296 -10.11 -0.66 11.81
C GLU A 296 -11.31 -0.48 10.90
N SER A 297 -11.13 0.10 9.70
CA SER A 297 -12.21 0.30 8.72
C SER A 297 -12.80 -1.00 8.15
N TYR A 298 -12.16 -2.15 8.36
CA TYR A 298 -12.60 -3.46 7.87
C TYR A 298 -13.19 -4.35 8.98
N ILE A 299 -13.02 -3.97 10.24
CA ILE A 299 -13.44 -4.76 11.39
C ILE A 299 -14.92 -4.53 11.67
N GLN A 300 -15.64 -5.63 11.88
CA GLN A 300 -17.01 -5.60 12.38
C GLN A 300 -17.04 -6.14 13.80
N ASP A 301 -17.75 -5.41 14.67
CA ASP A 301 -18.03 -5.87 16.02
C ASP A 301 -19.03 -7.02 15.97
N TRP A 302 -18.76 -8.06 16.75
CA TRP A 302 -19.59 -9.27 16.88
C TRP A 302 -21.00 -9.01 17.45
N PHE A 303 -21.36 -7.78 17.81
CA PHE A 303 -22.47 -7.51 18.73
C PHE A 303 -23.83 -7.21 18.09
N TRP A 304 -24.03 -7.37 16.78
CA TRP A 304 -25.37 -7.15 16.16
C TRP A 304 -25.71 -8.09 14.99
N SER A 305 -25.69 -9.40 15.22
CA SER A 305 -26.38 -10.38 14.36
C SER A 305 -27.30 -11.29 15.16
#